data_AF-A0A0N1F650-F1
#
_entry.id   AF-A0A0N1F650-F1
#
_cell.length_a   1.000
_cell.length_b   1.000
_cell.length_c   1.000
_cell.angle_alpha   90.00
_cell.angle_beta   90.00
_cell.angle_gamma   90.00
#
_symmetry.space_group_name_H-M   'P 1'
#
loop_
_entity.id
_entity.type
_entity.pdbx_description
1 polymer ?
#
loop_
_entity_poly.entity_id
_entity_poly.type
_entity_poly.pdbx_seq_one_letter_code
_entity_poly.pdbx_strand_id
1 'polypeptide(L)'
;MRIIASLLVLFCGAAQAAALEPAAPQQAVSVGDALCEAEPAEGTVLDEDQQRQCRALRQARIEETRRRNRERVRQVIEENRQRRALEASLPPPPPPPVTVETFMEAGSLFYGDVVVTDRGPRVFIGKPLEAATLEDFVAIDSPRSPHRARATQFDGAFPERKTARPPPPRQQRQP
;
A
#
# COMPACT_ATOMS: atom_id res chain seq x y z
N MET A 1 6.54 18.18 55.68
CA MET A 1 5.87 17.45 54.58
C MET A 1 5.03 18.43 53.75
N ARG A 2 5.59 18.95 52.66
CA ARG A 2 4.95 19.59 51.48
C ARG A 2 5.96 19.37 50.33
N ILE A 3 5.98 18.21 49.66
CA ILE A 3 5.17 17.77 48.51
C ILE A 3 5.38 18.65 47.26
N ILE A 4 6.24 18.13 46.36
CA ILE A 4 6.23 18.20 44.87
C ILE A 4 6.46 19.61 44.28
N ALA A 5 7.64 20.05 43.82
CA ALA A 5 8.65 19.45 42.94
C ALA A 5 8.10 18.92 41.60
N SER A 6 8.40 19.68 40.53
CA SER A 6 8.50 19.23 39.13
C SER A 6 7.21 19.18 38.32
N LEU A 7 6.96 20.25 37.56
CA LEU A 7 6.12 20.23 36.37
C LEU A 7 6.88 20.83 35.17
N LEU A 8 7.24 19.93 34.26
CA LEU A 8 7.11 20.05 32.81
C LEU A 8 7.90 21.15 32.08
N VAL A 9 9.04 20.75 31.52
CA VAL A 9 9.31 21.06 30.11
C VAL A 9 9.52 19.74 29.36
N LEU A 10 8.73 19.63 28.30
CA LEU A 10 8.49 18.48 27.45
C LEU A 10 9.77 17.76 26.99
N PHE A 11 9.71 16.45 27.11
CA PHE A 11 10.55 15.46 26.45
C PHE A 11 10.79 15.80 24.98
N CYS A 12 12.06 16.05 24.66
CA CYS A 12 12.61 16.01 23.31
C CYS A 12 12.63 14.55 22.84
N GLY A 13 11.62 14.16 22.07
CA GLY A 13 11.49 12.80 21.55
C GLY A 13 11.01 12.83 20.11
N ALA A 14 11.94 12.55 19.19
CA ALA A 14 11.80 11.98 17.84
C ALA A 14 12.83 12.64 16.89
N ALA A 15 13.72 11.97 16.19
CA ALA A 15 14.02 10.56 16.09
C ALA A 15 15.45 10.50 15.51
N GLN A 16 16.37 9.84 16.20
CA GLN A 16 17.59 9.36 15.55
C GLN A 16 17.19 8.16 14.69
N ALA A 17 16.68 8.43 13.49
CA ALA A 17 16.70 7.44 12.42
C ALA A 17 18.11 7.46 11.84
N ALA A 18 18.96 6.57 12.37
CA ALA A 18 20.25 6.23 11.80
C ALA A 18 20.01 5.54 10.44
N ALA A 19 19.76 6.34 9.41
CA ALA A 19 19.93 5.92 8.03
C ALA A 19 21.35 6.34 7.63
N LEU A 20 22.15 5.33 7.28
CA LEU A 20 23.46 5.46 6.64
C LEU A 20 23.28 6.31 5.35
N GLU A 21 23.65 7.59 5.39
CA GLU A 21 23.87 8.42 4.20
C GLU A 21 25.29 8.98 4.25
N PRO A 22 25.96 9.11 3.08
CA PRO A 22 27.40 9.27 3.00
C PRO A 22 27.80 10.63 3.55
N ALA A 23 28.87 10.62 4.35
CA ALA A 23 29.50 11.81 4.89
C ALA A 23 29.72 12.85 3.78
N ALA A 24 28.95 13.93 3.83
CA ALA A 24 29.29 15.16 3.14
C ALA A 24 30.69 15.59 3.59
N PRO A 25 31.55 16.12 2.70
CA PRO A 25 32.88 16.54 3.07
C PRO A 25 32.74 17.59 4.18
N GLN A 26 33.32 17.28 5.34
CA GLN A 26 33.49 18.22 6.43
C GLN A 26 34.33 19.37 5.89
N GLN A 27 33.66 20.41 5.41
CA GLN A 27 34.29 21.70 5.17
C GLN A 27 34.90 22.10 6.51
N ALA A 28 36.21 22.30 6.53
CA ALA A 28 36.91 22.82 7.68
C ALA A 28 36.25 24.15 8.07
N VAL A 29 35.36 24.09 9.05
CA VAL A 29 34.68 25.25 9.61
C VAL A 29 35.80 26.10 10.20
N SER A 30 36.01 27.29 9.63
CA SER A 30 37.03 28.20 10.12
C SER A 30 36.76 28.49 11.60
N VAL A 31 37.80 28.65 12.42
CA VAL A 31 37.65 28.91 13.87
C VAL A 31 36.73 30.12 14.14
N GLY A 32 36.70 31.09 13.22
CA GLY A 32 35.77 32.23 13.26
C GLY A 32 34.32 31.88 12.96
N ASP A 33 34.05 30.89 12.11
CA ASP A 33 32.68 30.44 11.80
C ASP A 33 32.08 29.65 12.98
N ALA A 34 32.90 28.88 13.68
CA ALA A 34 32.47 28.12 14.87
C ALA A 34 32.03 29.03 16.04
N LEU A 35 32.66 30.19 16.20
CA LEU A 35 32.28 31.20 17.20
C LEU A 35 30.93 31.85 16.91
N CYS A 36 30.54 31.96 15.63
CA CYS A 36 29.27 32.54 15.21
C CYS A 36 28.12 31.52 15.18
N GLU A 37 28.43 30.22 15.24
CA GLU A 37 27.46 29.11 15.23
C GLU A 37 27.18 28.52 16.62
N ALA A 38 28.11 28.66 17.57
CA ALA A 38 27.91 28.21 18.95
C ALA A 38 26.85 29.07 19.67
N GLU A 39 25.99 28.43 20.48
CA GLU A 39 25.20 29.19 21.45
C GLU A 39 26.17 29.95 22.37
N PRO A 40 25.99 31.26 22.55
CA PRO A 40 26.91 32.03 23.37
C PRO A 40 26.88 31.43 24.78
N ALA A 41 28.04 30.93 25.23
CA ALA A 41 28.19 30.54 26.61
C ALA A 41 27.88 31.75 27.50
N GLU A 42 27.21 31.53 28.64
CA GLU A 42 26.92 32.60 29.59
C GLU A 42 28.21 33.36 29.94
N GLY A 43 28.34 34.59 29.43
CA GLY A 43 29.49 35.47 29.67
C GLY A 43 30.38 35.82 28.47
N THR A 44 30.22 35.21 27.28
CA THR A 44 30.97 35.66 26.09
C THR A 44 30.31 36.88 25.45
N VAL A 45 30.86 38.06 25.72
CA VAL A 45 30.49 39.31 25.03
C VAL A 45 31.34 39.43 23.77
N LEU A 46 30.70 39.27 22.61
CA LEU A 46 31.34 39.50 21.30
C LEU A 46 31.51 41.01 21.07
N ASP A 47 32.67 41.40 20.56
CA ASP A 47 32.95 42.78 20.14
C ASP A 47 32.05 43.22 18.97
N GLU A 48 31.85 44.52 18.77
CA GLU A 48 30.94 45.04 17.74
C GLU A 48 31.31 44.56 16.33
N ASP A 49 32.61 44.53 16.01
CA ASP A 49 33.10 44.06 14.72
C ASP A 49 32.90 42.55 14.54
N GLN A 50 33.09 41.77 15.62
CA GLN A 50 32.80 40.34 15.63
C GLN A 50 31.30 40.08 15.43
N GLN A 51 30.44 40.86 16.08
CA GLN A 51 28.99 40.76 15.89
C GLN A 51 28.56 41.12 14.46
N ARG A 52 29.20 42.10 13.81
CA ARG A 52 28.92 42.44 12.41
C ARG A 52 29.34 41.31 11.48
N GLN A 53 30.51 40.72 11.71
CA GLN A 53 31.01 39.58 10.94
C GLN A 53 30.11 38.35 11.08
N CYS A 54 29.70 38.00 12.31
CA CYS A 54 28.77 36.90 12.54
C CYS A 54 27.40 37.13 11.88
N ARG A 55 26.89 38.38 11.89
CA ARG A 55 25.64 38.73 11.19
C ARG A 55 25.76 38.52 9.69
N ALA A 56 26.87 38.95 9.08
CA ALA A 56 27.11 38.77 7.64
C ALA A 56 27.22 37.28 7.26
N LEU A 57 27.97 36.49 8.02
CA LEU A 57 28.10 35.04 7.80
C LEU A 57 26.74 34.33 7.91
N ARG A 58 25.94 34.69 8.91
CA ARG A 58 24.60 34.12 9.10
C ARG A 58 23.68 34.46 7.93
N GLN A 59 23.72 35.70 7.44
CA GLN A 59 22.93 36.11 6.28
C GLN A 59 23.34 35.34 5.02
N ALA A 60 24.63 35.23 4.74
CA ALA A 60 25.14 34.47 3.60
C ALA A 60 24.70 33.00 3.65
N ARG A 61 24.74 32.36 4.83
CA ARG A 61 24.29 30.96 5.00
C ARG A 61 22.79 30.81 4.79
N ILE A 62 21.99 31.77 5.26
CA ILE A 62 20.53 31.78 5.03
C ILE A 62 20.24 31.90 3.54
N GLU A 63 20.95 32.77 2.82
CA GLU A 63 20.78 32.95 1.38
C GLU A 63 21.17 31.71 0.59
N GLU A 64 22.29 31.09 0.92
CA GLU A 64 22.73 29.82 0.32
C GLU A 64 21.71 28.70 0.58
N THR A 65 21.25 28.57 1.81
CA THR A 65 20.23 27.58 2.17
C THR A 65 18.93 27.82 1.40
N ARG A 66 18.50 29.08 1.26
CA ARG A 66 17.33 29.44 0.45
C ARG A 66 17.53 29.09 -1.03
N ARG A 67 18.71 29.33 -1.57
CA ARG A 67 19.05 28.96 -2.95
C ARG A 67 18.95 27.44 -3.16
N ARG A 68 19.62 26.65 -2.32
CA ARG A 68 19.58 25.18 -2.39
C ARG A 68 18.16 24.64 -2.22
N ASN A 69 17.37 25.23 -1.32
CA ASN A 69 15.97 24.85 -1.14
C ASN A 69 15.15 25.10 -2.41
N ARG A 70 15.29 26.27 -3.05
CA ARG A 70 14.61 26.56 -4.33
C ARG A 70 14.97 25.56 -5.42
N GLU A 71 16.24 25.19 -5.52
CA GLU A 71 16.72 24.17 -6.48
C GLU A 71 16.11 22.80 -6.17
N ARG A 72 16.11 22.37 -4.90
CA ARG A 72 15.51 21.10 -4.47
C ARG A 72 14.01 21.05 -4.73
N VAL A 73 13.28 22.13 -4.44
CA VAL A 73 11.84 22.23 -4.71
C VAL A 73 11.56 22.11 -6.21
N ARG A 74 12.37 22.76 -7.07
CA ARG A 74 12.23 22.62 -8.52
C ARG A 74 12.42 21.18 -8.99
N GLN A 75 13.46 20.49 -8.49
CA GLN A 75 13.70 19.08 -8.80
C GLN A 75 12.52 18.20 -8.39
N VAL A 76 11.99 18.38 -7.17
CA VAL A 76 10.83 17.62 -6.68
C VAL A 76 9.58 17.87 -7.53
N ILE A 77 9.35 19.10 -8.00
CA ILE A 77 8.23 19.41 -8.89
C ILE A 77 8.38 18.70 -10.23
N GLU A 78 9.57 18.74 -10.83
CA GLU A 78 9.85 18.07 -12.10
C GLU A 78 9.71 16.54 -12.00
N GLU A 79 10.25 15.95 -10.94
CA GLU A 79 10.13 14.51 -10.67
C GLU A 79 8.67 14.10 -10.50
N ASN A 80 7.88 14.84 -9.72
CA ASN A 80 6.45 14.56 -9.57
C ASN A 80 5.69 14.72 -10.88
N ARG A 81 6.07 15.69 -11.72
CA ARG A 81 5.46 15.87 -13.05
C ARG A 81 5.75 14.67 -13.95
N GLN A 82 6.99 14.18 -13.96
CA GLN A 82 7.38 12.99 -14.70
C GLN A 82 6.66 11.74 -14.18
N ARG A 83 6.61 11.55 -12.85
CA ARG A 83 5.90 10.42 -12.23
C ARG A 83 4.42 10.40 -12.60
N ARG A 84 3.73 11.54 -12.52
CA ARG A 84 2.32 11.64 -12.93
C ARG A 84 2.12 11.39 -14.42
N ALA A 85 3.03 11.83 -15.28
CA ALA A 85 2.96 11.56 -16.71
C ALA A 85 3.12 10.06 -17.00
N LEU A 86 4.02 9.38 -16.28
CA LEU A 86 4.19 7.93 -16.37
C LEU A 86 2.95 7.20 -15.84
N GLU A 87 2.44 7.56 -14.66
CA GLU A 87 1.22 6.99 -14.08
C GLU A 87 0.00 7.19 -15.00
N ALA A 88 -0.15 8.36 -15.62
CA ALA A 88 -1.22 8.64 -16.56
C ALA A 88 -1.07 7.89 -17.90
N SER A 89 0.14 7.47 -18.25
CA SER A 89 0.38 6.64 -19.44
C SER A 89 0.12 5.16 -19.19
N LEU A 90 -0.01 4.74 -17.92
CA LEU A 90 -0.35 3.37 -17.60
C LEU A 90 -1.84 3.12 -17.93
N PRO A 91 -2.18 1.95 -18.48
CA PRO A 91 -3.58 1.56 -18.60
C PRO A 91 -4.22 1.52 -17.21
N PRO A 92 -5.54 1.78 -17.11
CA PRO A 92 -6.24 1.63 -15.83
C PRO A 92 -6.02 0.21 -15.31
N PRO A 93 -5.90 0.03 -13.98
CA PRO A 93 -5.77 -1.30 -13.40
C PRO A 93 -6.97 -2.16 -13.81
N PRO A 94 -6.77 -3.47 -14.00
CA PRO A 94 -7.89 -4.35 -14.27
C PRO A 94 -8.91 -4.26 -13.12
N PRO A 95 -10.22 -4.40 -13.41
CA PRO A 95 -11.22 -4.42 -12.37
C PRO A 95 -10.93 -5.56 -11.38
N PRO A 96 -11.24 -5.39 -10.08
CA PRO A 96 -11.06 -6.45 -9.11
C PRO A 96 -11.88 -7.70 -9.50
N PRO A 97 -11.39 -8.91 -9.18
CA PRO A 97 -12.14 -10.12 -9.44
C PRO A 97 -13.46 -10.09 -8.66
N VAL A 98 -14.55 -10.44 -9.34
CA VAL A 98 -15.87 -10.55 -8.71
C VAL A 98 -15.91 -11.88 -7.96
N THR A 99 -16.03 -11.82 -6.64
CA THR A 99 -16.04 -13.01 -5.77
C THR A 99 -17.42 -13.18 -5.13
N VAL A 100 -17.62 -14.26 -4.38
CA VAL A 100 -18.87 -14.52 -3.67
C VAL A 100 -19.16 -13.42 -2.65
N GLU A 101 -18.12 -12.93 -1.98
CA GLU A 101 -18.17 -11.86 -0.98
C GLU A 101 -18.76 -10.57 -1.58
N THR A 102 -18.44 -10.27 -2.83
CA THR A 102 -19.01 -9.11 -3.56
C THR A 102 -20.54 -9.17 -3.62
N PHE A 103 -21.10 -10.37 -3.76
CA PHE A 103 -22.56 -10.57 -3.81
C PHE A 103 -23.20 -10.62 -2.42
N MET A 104 -22.46 -11.10 -1.42
CA MET A 104 -22.92 -11.07 -0.02
C MET A 104 -23.08 -9.63 0.48
N GLU A 105 -22.15 -8.74 0.13
CA GLU A 105 -22.18 -7.32 0.49
C GLU A 105 -23.31 -6.55 -0.22
N ALA A 106 -23.69 -6.97 -1.43
CA ALA A 106 -24.73 -6.30 -2.24
C ALA A 106 -26.17 -6.53 -1.72
N GLY A 107 -26.39 -7.45 -0.78
CA GLY A 107 -27.63 -7.56 0.02
C GLY A 107 -28.91 -7.94 -0.72
N SER A 108 -28.84 -8.41 -1.97
CA SER A 108 -30.02 -8.64 -2.85
C SER A 108 -30.11 -10.06 -3.40
N LEU A 109 -29.70 -11.05 -2.60
CA LEU A 109 -29.70 -12.45 -3.02
C LEU A 109 -30.97 -13.17 -2.58
N PHE A 110 -31.62 -13.83 -3.54
CA PHE A 110 -32.76 -14.70 -3.32
C PHE A 110 -32.38 -16.16 -3.59
N TYR A 111 -33.08 -17.07 -2.91
CA TYR A 111 -32.88 -18.49 -3.09
C TYR A 111 -33.02 -18.88 -4.58
N GLY A 112 -31.98 -19.53 -5.12
CA GLY A 112 -31.90 -19.92 -6.52
C GLY A 112 -31.24 -18.90 -7.44
N ASP A 113 -30.83 -17.73 -6.95
CA ASP A 113 -30.09 -16.77 -7.76
C ASP A 113 -28.73 -17.33 -8.19
N VAL A 114 -28.39 -17.09 -9.46
CA VAL A 114 -27.10 -17.51 -10.03
C VAL A 114 -26.18 -16.29 -10.04
N VAL A 115 -25.08 -16.38 -9.30
CA VAL A 115 -24.02 -15.37 -9.27
C VAL A 115 -22.84 -15.88 -10.08
N VAL A 116 -22.24 -15.00 -10.89
CA VAL A 116 -21.05 -15.33 -11.68
C VAL A 116 -19.84 -14.79 -10.96
N THR A 117 -18.97 -15.68 -10.49
CA THR A 117 -17.72 -15.30 -9.83
C THR A 117 -16.51 -15.64 -10.70
N ASP A 118 -15.34 -15.20 -10.26
CA ASP A 118 -14.01 -15.60 -10.74
C ASP A 118 -13.82 -17.12 -10.93
N ARG A 119 -14.50 -17.94 -10.12
CA ARG A 119 -14.45 -19.41 -10.15
C ARG A 119 -15.59 -20.05 -10.96
N GLY A 120 -16.34 -19.24 -11.69
CA GLY A 120 -17.49 -19.68 -12.48
C GLY A 120 -18.83 -19.42 -11.78
N PRO A 121 -19.93 -19.93 -12.36
CA PRO A 121 -21.26 -19.67 -11.86
C PRO A 121 -21.57 -20.48 -10.59
N ARG A 122 -22.11 -19.81 -9.59
CA ARG A 122 -22.59 -20.38 -8.32
C ARG A 122 -24.04 -20.04 -8.10
N VAL A 123 -24.75 -20.89 -7.37
CA VAL A 123 -26.14 -20.72 -7.02
C VAL A 123 -26.24 -20.42 -5.53
N PHE A 124 -26.94 -19.35 -5.18
CA PHE A 124 -27.27 -19.04 -3.80
C PHE A 124 -28.42 -19.93 -3.32
N ILE A 125 -28.20 -20.63 -2.21
CA ILE A 125 -29.17 -21.55 -1.60
C ILE A 125 -29.42 -21.23 -0.12
N GLY A 126 -29.01 -20.04 0.32
CA GLY A 126 -29.24 -19.55 1.67
C GLY A 126 -30.71 -19.23 1.92
N LYS A 127 -31.08 -19.13 3.20
CA LYS A 127 -32.47 -18.84 3.58
C LYS A 127 -32.76 -17.34 3.43
N PRO A 128 -33.99 -16.98 3.04
CA PRO A 128 -34.41 -15.58 3.08
C PRO A 128 -34.31 -15.05 4.51
N LEU A 129 -33.84 -13.81 4.67
CA LEU A 129 -33.71 -13.09 5.95
C LEU A 129 -32.59 -13.62 6.89
N GLU A 130 -31.83 -14.64 6.50
CA GLU A 130 -30.58 -15.02 7.16
C GLU A 130 -29.39 -14.33 6.47
N ALA A 131 -28.34 -14.00 7.22
CA ALA A 131 -27.12 -13.45 6.64
C ALA A 131 -26.50 -14.50 5.72
N ALA A 132 -26.29 -14.15 4.44
CA ALA A 132 -25.64 -15.04 3.49
C ALA A 132 -24.24 -15.41 3.99
N THR A 133 -23.89 -16.69 3.87
CA THR A 133 -22.55 -17.23 4.16
C THR A 133 -21.93 -17.82 2.90
N LEU A 134 -20.61 -18.05 2.89
CA LEU A 134 -19.92 -18.67 1.75
C LEU A 134 -20.44 -20.08 1.42
N GLU A 135 -20.93 -20.82 2.42
CA GLU A 135 -21.45 -22.18 2.28
C GLU A 135 -22.81 -22.23 1.57
N ASP A 136 -23.48 -21.08 1.49
CA ASP A 136 -24.75 -20.92 0.79
C ASP A 136 -24.56 -20.76 -0.72
N PHE A 137 -23.32 -20.71 -1.23
CA PHE A 137 -23.02 -20.59 -2.65
C PHE A 137 -22.43 -21.87 -3.20
N VAL A 138 -23.28 -22.66 -3.83
CA VAL A 138 -22.93 -23.97 -4.38
C VAL A 138 -22.70 -23.91 -5.89
N ALA A 139 -21.92 -24.83 -6.43
CA ALA A 139 -21.82 -24.99 -7.88
C ALA A 139 -23.16 -25.41 -8.48
N ILE A 140 -23.42 -25.04 -9.75
CA ILE A 140 -24.68 -25.35 -10.44
C ILE A 140 -25.00 -26.85 -10.46
N ASP A 141 -23.98 -27.70 -10.60
CA ASP A 141 -24.05 -29.16 -10.65
C ASP A 141 -24.20 -29.84 -9.27
N SER A 142 -24.07 -29.07 -8.18
CA SER A 142 -24.20 -29.55 -6.82
C SER A 142 -25.57 -30.19 -6.56
N PRO A 143 -25.66 -31.28 -5.77
CA PRO A 143 -26.94 -31.88 -5.38
C PRO A 143 -27.85 -30.91 -4.60
N ARG A 144 -27.28 -29.87 -3.98
CA ARG A 144 -28.03 -28.84 -3.25
C ARG A 144 -28.60 -27.74 -4.16
N SER A 145 -28.17 -27.68 -5.42
CA SER A 145 -28.58 -26.65 -6.38
C SER A 145 -29.98 -26.93 -6.94
N PRO A 146 -30.92 -25.96 -6.89
CA PRO A 146 -32.23 -26.10 -7.54
C PRO A 146 -32.12 -26.18 -9.07
N HIS A 147 -31.02 -25.72 -9.67
CA HIS A 147 -30.80 -25.72 -11.11
C HIS A 147 -30.12 -26.99 -11.63
N ARG A 148 -29.77 -27.95 -10.75
CA ARG A 148 -29.07 -29.18 -11.12
C ARG A 148 -29.77 -29.96 -12.24
N ALA A 149 -31.10 -30.05 -12.21
CA ALA A 149 -31.87 -30.77 -13.23
C ALA A 149 -31.77 -30.14 -14.63
N ARG A 150 -31.39 -28.85 -14.71
CA ARG A 150 -31.20 -28.08 -15.95
C ARG A 150 -29.74 -27.86 -16.30
N ALA A 151 -28.83 -28.24 -15.40
CA ALA A 151 -27.40 -28.20 -15.60
C ALA A 151 -27.01 -29.29 -16.61
N THR A 152 -27.11 -28.97 -17.90
CA THR A 152 -26.44 -29.79 -18.91
C THR A 152 -24.94 -29.56 -18.74
N GLN A 153 -24.19 -30.66 -18.63
CA GLN A 153 -22.74 -30.61 -18.57
C GLN A 153 -22.28 -30.00 -19.90
N PHE A 154 -21.84 -28.74 -19.88
CA PHE A 154 -21.42 -28.04 -21.08
C PHE A 154 -20.04 -28.58 -21.49
N ASP A 155 -20.03 -29.37 -22.56
CA ASP A 155 -18.85 -30.03 -23.12
C ASP A 155 -17.84 -28.96 -23.60
N GLY A 156 -16.93 -28.55 -22.72
CA GLY A 156 -15.95 -27.48 -22.97
C GLY A 156 -15.65 -26.54 -21.78
N ALA A 157 -16.44 -26.57 -20.70
CA ALA A 157 -16.21 -25.71 -19.53
C ALA A 157 -15.01 -26.14 -18.66
N PHE A 158 -14.59 -27.40 -18.78
CA PHE A 158 -13.37 -27.92 -18.20
C PHE A 158 -12.65 -28.75 -19.26
N PRO A 159 -11.37 -28.51 -19.58
CA PRO A 159 -10.60 -29.46 -20.36
C PRO A 159 -10.45 -30.73 -19.50
N GLU A 160 -11.35 -31.68 -19.69
CA GLU A 160 -11.29 -32.95 -18.94
C GLU A 160 -9.95 -33.63 -19.18
N ARG A 161 -9.25 -33.93 -18.07
CA ARG A 161 -8.30 -35.04 -18.04
C ARG A 161 -9.10 -36.30 -18.40
N LYS A 162 -9.06 -36.70 -19.67
CA LYS A 162 -9.51 -38.02 -20.13
C LYS A 162 -8.78 -39.10 -19.32
N THR A 163 -9.40 -39.60 -18.26
CA THR A 163 -9.08 -40.93 -17.74
C THR A 163 -9.67 -41.93 -18.73
N ALA A 164 -8.78 -42.50 -19.54
CA ALA A 164 -9.12 -43.51 -20.54
C ALA A 164 -9.89 -44.67 -19.88
N ARG A 165 -11.15 -44.84 -20.27
CA ARG A 165 -11.94 -46.02 -19.93
C ARG A 165 -11.29 -47.24 -20.60
N PRO A 166 -10.92 -48.31 -19.88
CA PRO A 166 -10.41 -49.51 -20.52
C PRO A 166 -11.52 -50.18 -21.34
N PRO A 167 -11.20 -50.73 -22.52
CA PRO A 167 -12.19 -51.35 -23.40
C PRO A 167 -12.77 -52.64 -22.78
N PRO A 168 -14.04 -52.97 -23.08
CA PRO A 168 -14.66 -54.19 -22.57
C PRO A 168 -13.99 -55.44 -23.15
N PRO A 169 -13.90 -56.54 -22.37
CA PRO A 169 -13.30 -57.79 -22.85
C PRO A 169 -14.15 -58.40 -23.97
N ARG A 170 -13.51 -58.69 -25.10
CA ARG A 170 -14.09 -59.47 -26.21
C ARG A 170 -14.43 -60.87 -25.71
N GLN A 171 -15.71 -61.21 -25.65
CA GLN A 171 -16.15 -62.60 -25.52
C GLN A 171 -15.67 -63.39 -26.74
N GLN A 172 -14.75 -64.31 -26.52
CA GLN A 172 -14.37 -65.33 -27.49
C GLN A 172 -15.58 -66.24 -27.71
N ARG A 173 -16.11 -66.26 -28.93
CA ARG A 173 -16.96 -67.36 -29.40
C ARG A 173 -16.06 -68.58 -29.53
N GLN A 174 -16.35 -69.62 -28.75
CA GLN A 174 -15.75 -70.95 -28.92
C GLN A 174 -16.44 -71.69 -30.08
N PRO A 175 -15.72 -72.62 -30.75
CA PRO A 175 -16.17 -73.34 -31.94
C PRO A 175 -17.29 -74.35 -31.67
#